data_AF-A0A5S3YM06-F1
#
_entry.id   AF-A0A5S3YM06-F1
#
_cell.length_a   1.000
_cell.length_b   1.000
_cell.length_c   1.000
_cell.angle_alpha   90.00
_cell.angle_beta   90.00
_cell.angle_gamma   90.00
#
_symmetry.space_group_name_H-M   'P 1'
#
loop_
_entity.id
_entity.type
_entity.pdbx_description
1 polymer ?
#
loop_
_entity_poly.entity_id
_entity_poly.type
_entity_poly.pdbx_seq_one_letter_code
_entity_poly.pdbx_strand_id
1 'polypeptide(L)'
;RILTLSASASVFDQKTVNARGAAYLDEILNNAANVNFTAGASRGRFIQIRGVGLRSQFVDPITPSVGLLIDGINYSGLGGSAL
;
A
#
# COMPACT_ATOMS: atom_id res chain seq x y z
N ARG A 1 -2.59 5.89 22.09
CA ARG A 1 -1.68 7.04 22.38
C ARG A 1 -1.34 7.69 21.06
N ILE A 2 -1.66 8.97 20.87
CA ILE A 2 -1.29 9.69 19.63
C ILE A 2 0.22 9.94 19.70
N LEU A 3 0.96 9.33 18.77
CA LEU A 3 2.39 9.56 18.60
C LEU A 3 2.55 10.75 17.66
N THR A 4 3.09 11.86 18.16
CA THR A 4 3.45 13.00 17.30
C THR A 4 4.73 12.63 16.56
N LEU A 5 4.59 12.33 15.28
CA LEU A 5 5.71 12.11 14.37
C LEU A 5 5.99 13.43 13.64
N SER A 6 7.27 13.72 13.36
CA SER A 6 7.66 14.84 12.49
C SER A 6 7.21 14.64 11.03
N ALA A 7 6.71 13.45 10.69
CA ALA A 7 6.17 13.07 9.40
C ALA A 7 4.69 12.63 9.50
N SER A 8 4.00 12.62 8.37
CA SER A 8 2.62 12.11 8.29
C SER A 8 2.62 10.59 8.30
N ALA A 9 1.95 9.98 9.28
CA ALA A 9 1.76 8.54 9.37
C ALA A 9 0.30 8.20 9.70
N SER A 10 -0.16 7.07 9.18
CA SER A 10 -1.46 6.47 9.50
C SER A 10 -1.22 5.07 10.04
N VAL A 11 -1.81 4.77 11.19
CA VAL A 11 -1.67 3.48 11.87
C VAL A 11 -3.05 2.87 12.03
N PHE A 12 -3.20 1.62 11.60
CA PHE A 12 -4.43 0.84 11.74
C PHE A 12 -4.20 -0.24 12.81
N ASP A 13 -5.15 -0.38 13.73
CA ASP A 13 -5.13 -1.44 14.73
C ASP A 13 -6.00 -2.63 14.31
N GLN A 14 -5.83 -3.76 14.98
CA GLN A 14 -6.60 -4.98 14.69
C GLN A 14 -8.11 -4.77 14.81
N LYS A 15 -8.56 -3.94 15.75
CA LYS A 15 -9.98 -3.64 15.96
C LYS A 15 -10.57 -2.91 14.76
N THR A 16 -9.84 -1.96 14.18
CA THR A 16 -10.23 -1.21 12.98
C THR A 16 -10.29 -2.12 11.76
N VAL A 17 -9.33 -3.04 11.63
CA VAL A 17 -9.32 -4.04 10.54
C VAL A 17 -10.53 -4.97 10.65
N ASN A 18 -10.76 -5.56 11.83
CA ASN A 18 -11.86 -6.50 12.06
C ASN A 18 -13.24 -5.85 11.90
N ALA A 19 -13.42 -4.62 12.41
CA ALA A 19 -14.69 -3.90 12.31
C ALA A 19 -15.09 -3.59 10.86
N ARG A 20 -14.12 -3.59 9.93
CA ARG A 20 -14.36 -3.33 8.51
C ARG A 20 -14.55 -4.60 7.68
N GLY A 21 -14.32 -5.78 8.27
CA GLY A 21 -14.40 -7.05 7.54
C GLY A 21 -13.42 -7.13 6.37
N ALA A 22 -12.33 -6.36 6.44
CA ALA A 22 -11.42 -6.22 5.32
C ALA A 22 -10.68 -7.53 5.07
N ALA A 23 -10.84 -8.10 3.88
CA ALA A 23 -10.21 -9.36 3.50
C ALA A 23 -8.85 -9.14 2.82
N TYR A 24 -8.61 -7.92 2.32
CA TYR A 24 -7.45 -7.55 1.52
C TYR A 24 -6.82 -6.25 2.01
N LEU A 25 -5.54 -6.05 1.68
CA LEU A 25 -4.78 -4.87 2.14
C LEU A 25 -5.26 -3.56 1.53
N ASP A 26 -5.78 -3.57 0.30
CA ASP A 26 -6.32 -2.36 -0.34
C ASP A 26 -7.56 -1.84 0.38
N GLU A 27 -8.42 -2.72 0.90
CA GLU A 27 -9.59 -2.34 1.71
C GLU A 27 -9.19 -1.63 3.01
N ILE A 28 -8.05 -2.00 3.59
CA ILE A 28 -7.49 -1.35 4.79
C ILE A 28 -6.78 -0.04 4.42
N LEU A 29 -5.92 -0.09 3.40
CA LEU A 29 -5.00 1.00 3.05
C LEU A 29 -5.66 2.12 2.25
N ASN A 30 -6.77 1.87 1.53
CA ASN A 30 -7.60 2.93 0.92
C ASN A 30 -8.18 3.90 1.97
N ASN A 31 -8.17 3.54 3.26
CA ASN A 31 -8.58 4.43 4.34
C ASN A 31 -7.51 5.44 4.74
N ALA A 32 -6.25 5.24 4.32
CA ALA A 32 -5.20 6.22 4.53
C ALA A 32 -5.36 7.37 3.53
N ALA A 33 -5.23 8.60 4.03
CA ALA A 33 -5.41 9.79 3.20
C ALA A 33 -4.38 9.82 2.06
N ASN A 34 -4.87 10.05 0.83
CA ASN A 34 -4.06 10.13 -0.39
C ASN A 34 -3.34 8.83 -0.76
N VAL A 35 -3.86 7.67 -0.37
CA VAL A 35 -3.39 6.37 -0.86
C VAL A 35 -4.34 5.88 -1.94
N ASN A 36 -3.80 5.44 -3.07
CA ASN A 36 -4.56 4.88 -4.19
C ASN A 36 -3.93 3.59 -4.68
N PHE A 37 -4.77 2.61 -5.03
CA PHE A 37 -4.35 1.33 -5.59
C PHE A 37 -4.79 1.26 -7.05
N THR A 38 -3.87 0.90 -7.95
CA THR A 38 -4.17 0.66 -9.37
C THR A 38 -3.82 -0.77 -9.75
N ALA A 39 -4.82 -1.50 -10.26
CA ALA A 39 -4.68 -2.87 -10.75
C ALA A 39 -4.80 -2.86 -12.29
N GLY A 40 -3.73 -3.15 -13.00
CA GLY A 40 -3.76 -3.20 -14.48
C GLY A 40 -4.47 -4.42 -15.07
N ALA A 41 -4.68 -5.49 -14.29
CA ALA A 41 -5.33 -6.71 -14.79
C ALA A 41 -5.92 -7.68 -13.75
N SER A 42 -5.51 -7.68 -12.46
CA SER A 42 -6.06 -8.69 -11.53
C SER A 42 -6.21 -8.32 -10.06
N ARG A 43 -5.33 -7.53 -9.44
CA ARG A 43 -5.52 -6.86 -8.12
C ARG A 43 -4.30 -5.96 -7.88
N GLY A 44 -4.44 -4.93 -7.04
CA GLY A 44 -3.60 -3.71 -6.98
C GLY A 44 -2.08 -3.90 -7.09
N ARG A 45 -1.56 -3.94 -8.33
CA ARG A 45 -0.12 -4.11 -8.58
C ARG A 45 0.67 -2.86 -8.21
N PHE A 46 0.05 -1.68 -8.26
CA PHE A 46 0.72 -0.42 -8.01
C PHE A 46 0.02 0.40 -6.92
N ILE A 47 0.82 0.90 -5.98
CA ILE A 47 0.40 1.79 -4.90
C ILE A 47 0.89 3.19 -5.23
N GLN A 48 0.03 4.19 -5.01
CA GLN A 48 0.38 5.59 -5.08
C GLN A 48 0.10 6.27 -3.74
N ILE A 49 1.03 7.10 -3.29
CA ILE A 49 0.87 7.94 -2.11
C ILE A 49 1.02 9.39 -2.56
N ARG A 50 -0.01 10.21 -2.35
CA ARG A 50 -0.04 11.63 -2.74
C ARG A 50 0.32 11.86 -4.22
N GLY A 51 -0.18 10.99 -5.10
CA GLY A 51 0.08 11.06 -6.55
C GLY A 51 1.46 10.52 -6.99
N VAL A 52 2.32 10.14 -6.06
CA VAL A 52 3.62 9.52 -6.35
C VAL A 52 3.48 7.99 -6.31
N GLY A 53 3.85 7.32 -7.40
CA GLY A 53 3.75 5.87 -7.52
C GLY A 53 3.58 5.45 -8.97
N LEU A 54 3.90 4.19 -9.24
CA LEU A 54 3.84 3.63 -10.59
C LEU A 54 2.39 3.53 -11.08
N ARG A 55 2.16 3.73 -12.38
CA ARG A 55 0.85 3.49 -13.03
C ARG A 55 0.91 2.39 -14.07
N SER A 56 2.09 2.20 -14.64
CA SER A 56 2.44 1.09 -15.53
C SER A 56 3.95 1.06 -15.64
N GLN A 57 4.51 -0.14 -15.76
CA GLN A 57 5.87 -0.32 -16.22
C GLN A 57 5.97 -1.64 -16.99
N PHE A 58 6.52 -1.54 -18.19
CA PHE A 58 6.77 -2.65 -19.10
C PHE A 58 8.28 -2.93 -19.25
N VAL A 59 9.08 -2.38 -18.34
CA VAL A 59 10.55 -2.50 -18.32
C VAL A 59 10.95 -3.21 -17.03
N ASP A 60 11.79 -4.22 -17.19
CA ASP A 60 12.47 -4.92 -16.11
C ASP A 60 13.94 -4.47 -16.04
N PRO A 61 14.52 -4.26 -14.84
CA PRO A 61 13.95 -4.53 -13.52
C PRO A 61 13.03 -3.42 -12.99
N ILE A 62 12.13 -3.79 -12.09
CA ILE A 62 11.13 -2.88 -11.52
C ILE A 62 11.74 -1.91 -10.51
N THR A 63 11.52 -0.60 -10.70
CA THR A 63 11.94 0.46 -9.77
C THR A 63 10.73 1.11 -9.09
N PRO A 64 10.24 0.56 -7.97
CA PRO A 64 9.06 1.07 -7.29
C PRO A 64 9.33 2.41 -6.58
N SER A 65 8.45 3.39 -6.78
CA SER A 65 8.51 4.69 -6.08
C SER A 65 7.90 4.64 -4.68
N VAL A 66 7.08 3.63 -4.39
CA VAL A 66 6.46 3.38 -3.09
C VAL A 66 6.97 2.05 -2.58
N GLY A 67 7.50 2.06 -1.35
CA GLY A 67 7.99 0.88 -0.68
C GLY A 67 6.87 0.09 0.01
N LEU A 68 6.85 -1.23 -0.14
CA LEU A 68 6.01 -2.14 0.62
C LEU A 68 6.90 -3.08 1.43
N LEU A 69 6.68 -3.10 2.75
CA LEU A 69 7.39 -3.99 3.67
C LEU A 69 6.40 -4.83 4.46
N ILE A 70 6.66 -6.12 4.56
CA ILE A 70 5.92 -7.06 5.41
C ILE A 70 6.95 -7.74 6.29
N ASP A 71 6.77 -7.65 7.61
CA ASP A 71 7.68 -8.24 8.60
C ASP A 71 9.17 -7.91 8.37
N GLY A 72 9.45 -6.71 7.84
CA GLY A 72 10.80 -6.22 7.54
C GLY A 72 11.37 -6.66 6.18
N ILE A 73 10.66 -7.47 5.40
CA ILE A 73 11.06 -7.90 4.06
C ILE A 73 10.47 -6.95 3.02
N ASN A 74 11.25 -6.59 2.00
CA ASN A 74 10.84 -5.67 0.94
C ASN A 74 10.08 -6.41 -0.19
N TYR A 75 8.78 -6.10 -0.34
CA TYR A 75 7.88 -6.64 -1.37
C TYR A 75 7.57 -5.66 -2.51
N SER A 76 8.20 -4.48 -2.52
CA SER A 76 7.88 -3.37 -3.43
C SER A 76 7.99 -3.74 -4.92
N GLY A 77 8.88 -4.67 -5.27
CA GLY A 77 9.10 -5.12 -6.65
C GLY A 77 8.11 -6.20 -7.12
N LEU A 78 7.40 -6.87 -6.22
CA LEU A 78 6.42 -7.91 -6.56
C LEU A 78 5.04 -7.31 -6.89
N GLY A 79 4.88 -6.00 -6.68
CA GLY A 79 3.58 -5.33 -6.65
C GLY A 79 2.68 -5.94 -5.57
N GLY A 80 1.52 -5.35 -5.29
CA GLY A 80 0.52 -5.97 -4.40
C GLY A 80 -0.07 -7.29 -4.93
N SER A 81 0.61 -7.98 -5.86
CA SER A 81 0.16 -9.20 -6.54
C SER A 81 0.18 -10.45 -5.66
N ALA A 82 0.70 -10.36 -4.43
CA ALA A 82 0.79 -11.48 -3.48
C ALA A 82 -0.08 -11.29 -2.22
N LEU A 83 -0.93 -10.25 -2.17
CA LEU A 83 -1.63 -9.81 -0.95
C LEU A 83 -3.11 -9.52 -1.21
#